data_AF-A0A2Z6ILP7-F1
#
_entry.id   AF-A0A2Z6ILP7-F1
#
_cell.length_a   1.000
_cell.length_b   1.000
_cell.length_c   1.000
_cell.angle_alpha   90.00
_cell.angle_beta   90.00
_cell.angle_gamma   90.00
#
_symmetry.space_group_name_H-M   'P 1'
#
loop_
_entity.id
_entity.type
_entity.pdbx_description
1 polymer ?
#
loop_
_entity_poly.entity_id
_entity_poly.type
_entity_poly.pdbx_seq_one_letter_code
_entity_poly.pdbx_strand_id
1 'polypeptide(L)'
;MIFGQSVRHMQDTVQQARAKGQPQILADFVPRRPGEWAKGRIYDPNSKTYYHGTLTTLDSRKLKVYGYVGFSWLGGNTIWTKVPSESR
;
A
#
# COMPACT_ATOMS: atom_id res chain seq x y z
N MET A 1 12.88 2.75 -24.88
CA MET A 1 11.42 2.83 -24.70
C MET A 1 10.90 1.42 -24.45
N ILE A 2 10.47 1.07 -23.23
CA ILE A 2 9.83 -0.23 -22.97
C ILE A 2 8.69 0.01 -21.98
N PHE A 3 7.43 -0.01 -22.46
CA PHE A 3 6.24 0.21 -21.62
C PHE A 3 5.44 -1.08 -21.31
N GLY A 4 5.72 -2.20 -21.98
CA GLY A 4 4.97 -3.47 -21.79
C GLY A 4 5.45 -4.45 -20.71
N GLN A 5 6.44 -4.10 -19.88
CA GLN A 5 7.05 -5.02 -18.89
C GLN A 5 6.52 -4.84 -17.46
N SER A 6 5.77 -3.78 -17.14
CA SER A 6 5.66 -3.32 -15.74
C SER A 6 4.83 -4.23 -14.83
N VAL A 7 3.79 -4.90 -15.33
CA VAL A 7 2.85 -5.66 -14.47
C VAL A 7 3.33 -7.07 -14.13
N ARG A 8 3.90 -7.80 -15.11
CA ARG A 8 4.51 -9.12 -14.84
C ARG A 8 5.68 -8.97 -13.87
N HIS A 9 6.51 -7.96 -14.10
CA HIS A 9 7.65 -7.64 -13.25
C HIS A 9 7.23 -7.31 -11.79
N MET A 10 6.10 -6.65 -11.55
CA MET A 10 5.62 -6.36 -10.19
C MET A 10 5.15 -7.61 -9.42
N GLN A 11 4.58 -8.61 -10.09
CA GLN A 11 4.21 -9.87 -9.43
C GLN A 11 5.46 -10.69 -9.10
N ASP A 12 6.41 -10.70 -10.02
CA ASP A 12 7.73 -11.32 -9.82
C ASP A 12 8.47 -10.66 -8.65
N THR A 13 8.43 -9.32 -8.51
CA THR A 13 9.05 -8.64 -7.37
C THR A 13 8.37 -8.91 -6.05
N VAL A 14 7.03 -9.01 -5.99
CA VAL A 14 6.32 -9.38 -4.74
C VAL A 14 6.67 -10.81 -4.34
N GLN A 15 6.71 -11.76 -5.27
CA GLN A 15 7.11 -13.14 -4.96
C GLN A 15 8.57 -13.22 -4.53
N GLN A 16 9.48 -12.49 -5.19
CA GLN A 16 10.89 -12.41 -4.80
C GLN A 16 11.07 -11.76 -3.42
N ALA A 17 10.34 -10.69 -3.13
CA ALA A 17 10.35 -10.04 -1.82
C ALA A 17 9.96 -11.03 -0.72
N ARG A 18 8.90 -11.82 -0.95
CA ARG A 18 8.48 -12.90 -0.04
C ARG A 18 9.55 -13.97 0.12
N ALA A 19 10.14 -14.45 -0.97
CA ALA A 19 11.19 -15.46 -0.92
C ALA A 19 12.43 -14.99 -0.15
N LYS A 20 12.72 -13.69 -0.19
CA LYS A 20 13.80 -13.03 0.57
C LYS A 20 13.42 -12.67 2.00
N GLY A 21 12.21 -13.01 2.46
CA GLY A 21 11.72 -12.69 3.80
C GLY A 21 11.49 -11.19 4.04
N GLN A 22 11.29 -10.40 2.98
CA GLN A 22 11.03 -8.97 3.13
C GLN A 22 9.64 -8.74 3.73
N PRO A 23 9.51 -7.75 4.63
CA PRO A 23 8.24 -7.42 5.26
C PRO A 23 7.23 -6.85 4.26
N GLN A 24 5.95 -7.14 4.50
CA GLN A 24 4.86 -6.63 3.69
C GLN A 24 4.61 -5.16 4.04
N ILE A 25 4.61 -4.27 3.03
CA ILE A 25 4.41 -2.83 3.24
C ILE A 25 3.03 -2.51 3.83
N LEU A 26 1.97 -3.14 3.32
CA LEU A 26 0.59 -2.97 3.82
C LEU A 26 0.01 -4.33 4.22
N ALA A 27 -0.38 -4.49 5.48
CA ALA A 27 -0.89 -5.74 6.02
C ALA A 27 -2.16 -5.56 6.86
N ASP A 28 -2.99 -6.60 6.95
CA ASP A 28 -4.11 -6.77 7.91
C ASP A 28 -5.24 -5.72 7.86
N PHE A 29 -5.42 -5.07 6.72
CA PHE A 29 -6.48 -4.08 6.54
C PHE A 29 -7.87 -4.73 6.51
N VAL A 30 -8.76 -4.27 7.40
CA VAL A 30 -10.13 -4.77 7.52
C VAL A 30 -11.11 -3.76 6.89
N PRO A 31 -12.00 -4.19 5.98
CA PRO A 31 -13.00 -3.30 5.39
C PRO A 31 -13.94 -2.75 6.46
N ARG A 32 -14.30 -1.46 6.33
CA ARG A 32 -15.22 -0.77 7.24
C ARG A 32 -16.50 -0.35 6.55
N ARG A 33 -16.35 0.24 5.37
CA ARG A 33 -17.43 0.70 4.47
C ARG A 33 -16.88 0.77 3.04
N PRO A 34 -17.72 0.97 2.02
CA PRO A 34 -17.24 1.08 0.64
C PRO A 34 -16.12 2.12 0.52
N GLY A 35 -14.97 1.69 -0.02
CA GLY A 35 -13.79 2.53 -0.19
C GLY A 35 -12.95 2.77 1.06
N GLU A 36 -13.23 2.11 2.20
CA GLU A 36 -12.46 2.31 3.43
C GLU A 36 -12.05 1.03 4.14
N TRP A 37 -10.79 1.02 4.58
CA TRP A 37 -10.18 -0.03 5.38
C TRP A 37 -9.42 0.54 6.57
N ALA A 38 -9.43 -0.19 7.68
CA ALA A 38 -8.75 0.21 8.92
C ALA A 38 -8.22 -0.99 9.71
N LYS A 39 -7.54 -0.74 10.83
CA LYS A 39 -6.82 -1.74 11.65
C LYS A 39 -5.66 -2.43 10.93
N GLY A 40 -5.24 -1.89 9.79
CA GLY A 40 -4.06 -2.38 9.09
C GLY A 40 -2.77 -1.87 9.72
N ARG A 41 -1.67 -2.41 9.22
CA ARG A 41 -0.30 -2.04 9.58
C ARG A 41 0.46 -1.62 8.34
N ILE A 42 1.29 -0.60 8.49
CA ILE A 42 2.15 -0.06 7.43
C ILE A 42 3.60 -0.23 7.86
N TYR A 43 4.37 -1.03 7.12
CA TYR A 43 5.80 -1.16 7.36
C TYR A 43 6.55 0.04 6.77
N ASP A 44 7.38 0.68 7.58
CA ASP A 44 8.31 1.71 7.14
C ASP A 44 9.74 1.17 7.08
N PRO A 45 10.35 1.08 5.89
CA PRO A 45 11.70 0.56 5.75
C PRO A 45 12.78 1.45 6.37
N ASN A 46 12.52 2.75 6.57
CA ASN A 46 13.50 3.66 7.15
C ASN A 46 13.67 3.40 8.66
N SER A 47 12.55 3.28 9.37
CA SER A 47 12.54 3.01 10.82
C SER A 47 12.49 1.52 11.18
N LYS A 48 12.24 0.64 10.20
CA LYS A 48 12.08 -0.82 10.36
C LYS A 48 10.97 -1.21 11.35
N THR A 49 9.92 -0.40 11.44
CA THR A 49 8.78 -0.63 12.33
C THR A 49 7.45 -0.61 11.58
N TYR A 50 6.39 -1.04 12.27
CA TYR A 50 5.02 -0.95 11.78
C TYR A 50 4.26 0.20 12.43
N TYR A 51 3.58 0.99 11.60
CA TYR A 51 2.60 1.98 12.02
C TYR A 51 1.17 1.45 11.88
N HIS A 52 0.23 1.97 12.65
CA HIS A 52 -1.19 1.70 12.40
C HIS A 52 -1.64 2.45 11.14
N GLY A 53 -2.52 1.82 10.36
CA GLY A 53 -2.91 2.33 9.05
C GLY A 53 -4.41 2.39 8.80
N THR A 54 -4.83 3.38 8.01
CA THR A 54 -6.12 3.41 7.32
C THR A 54 -5.93 3.66 5.82
N LEU A 55 -6.84 3.11 5.03
CA LEU A 55 -6.90 3.30 3.58
C LEU A 55 -8.25 3.90 3.22
N THR A 56 -8.24 4.91 2.35
CA THR A 56 -9.45 5.56 1.84
C THR A 56 -9.34 5.79 0.35
N THR A 57 -10.26 5.23 -0.43
CA THR A 57 -10.41 5.55 -1.85
C THR A 57 -10.89 7.00 -1.96
N LEU A 58 -10.13 7.83 -2.68
CA LEU A 58 -10.50 9.23 -2.93
C LEU A 58 -11.28 9.37 -4.25
N ASP A 59 -10.87 8.62 -5.26
CA ASP A 59 -11.55 8.52 -6.56
C ASP A 59 -11.20 7.18 -7.23
N SER A 60 -11.66 6.97 -8.46
CA SER A 60 -11.42 5.72 -9.22
C SER A 60 -9.95 5.38 -9.46
N ARG A 61 -9.04 6.33 -9.25
CA ARG A 61 -7.60 6.22 -9.49
C ARG A 61 -6.74 6.56 -8.27
N LYS A 62 -7.28 7.14 -7.20
CA LYS A 62 -6.50 7.60 -6.04
C LYS A 62 -6.86 6.87 -4.75
N LEU A 63 -5.83 6.44 -4.03
CA LEU A 63 -5.91 5.84 -2.71
C LEU A 63 -5.12 6.69 -1.72
N LYS A 64 -5.78 7.16 -0.66
CA LYS A 64 -5.09 7.75 0.49
C LYS A 64 -4.62 6.64 1.41
N VAL A 65 -3.32 6.65 1.70
CA VAL A 65 -2.67 5.77 2.68
C VAL A 65 -2.27 6.63 3.87
N TYR A 66 -2.90 6.43 5.03
CA TYR A 66 -2.60 7.19 6.25
C TYR A 66 -1.99 6.26 7.31
N GLY A 67 -0.86 6.68 7.88
CA GLY A 67 -0.14 5.97 8.93
C GLY A 67 0.05 6.82 10.18
N TYR A 68 -0.05 6.22 11.36
CA TYR A 68 0.07 6.92 12.65
C TYR A 68 0.70 6.06 13.76
N VAL A 69 1.26 6.73 14.77
CA VAL A 69 1.84 6.11 15.98
C VAL A 69 0.92 6.34 17.18
N GLY A 70 0.29 5.27 17.68
CA GLY A 70 -0.59 5.34 18.85
C GLY A 70 -1.87 6.14 18.60
N PHE A 71 -1.77 7.48 18.56
CA PHE A 71 -2.88 8.39 18.30
C PHE A 71 -3.00 8.73 16.82
N SER A 72 -4.20 8.59 16.26
CA SER A 72 -4.50 8.78 14.84
C SER A 72 -4.46 10.23 14.33
N TRP A 73 -4.03 11.19 15.16
CA TRP A 73 -3.76 12.57 14.73
C TRP A 73 -2.25 12.81 14.55
N LEU A 74 -1.37 11.97 15.15
CA LEU A 74 0.08 12.07 15.06
C LEU A 74 0.53 11.13 13.94
N GLY A 75 0.26 11.54 12.70
CA GLY A 75 0.49 10.71 11.54
C GLY A 75 0.55 11.48 10.24
N GLY A 76 0.99 10.80 9.19
CA GLY A 76 1.14 11.34 7.83
C GLY A 76 0.32 10.55 6.83
N ASN A 77 0.08 11.15 5.66
CA ASN A 77 -0.49 10.42 4.52
C ASN A 77 0.35 10.56 3.26
N THR A 78 0.16 9.61 2.37
CA THR A 78 0.55 9.69 0.97
C THR A 78 -0.64 9.31 0.08
N ILE A 79 -0.68 9.86 -1.13
CA ILE A 79 -1.70 9.54 -2.13
C ILE A 79 -1.07 8.66 -3.20
N TRP A 80 -1.56 7.43 -3.31
CA TRP A 80 -1.15 6.50 -4.34
C TRP A 80 -2.07 6.62 -5.54
N THR A 81 -1.48 6.75 -6.72
CA THR A 81 -2.21 6.81 -7.99
C THR A 81 -2.11 5.46 -8.68
N LYS A 82 -3.26 4.91 -9.08
CA LYS A 82 -3.36 3.65 -9.81
C LYS A 82 -2.64 3.78 -11.15
N VAL A 83 -1.72 2.86 -11.40
CA VAL A 83 -1.05 2.75 -12.71
C VAL A 83 -2.10 2.34 -13.76
N PRO A 84 -2.14 2.95 -14.95
CA PRO A 84 -3.00 2.49 -16.03
C PRO A 84 -2.72 1.02 -16.32
N SER A 85 -3.76 0.19 -16.36
CA SER A 85 -3.61 -1.17 -16.89
C SER A 85 -3.44 -1.05 -18.41
N GLU A 86 -2.35 -1.56 -18.97
CA GLU A 86 -2.30 -1.76 -20.41
C GLU A 86 -3.46 -2.67 -20.82
N SER A 87 -4.22 -2.26 -21.83
CA SER A 87 -5.27 -3.09 -22.44
C SER A 87 -4.62 -4.35 -23.00
N ARG A 88 -5.09 -5.52 -22.56
CA ARG A 88 -4.74 -6.81 -23.15
C ARG A 88 -5.06 -6.85 -24.63
#